data_AF-A0AAV9UG44-F1
#
_entry.id   AF-A0AAV9UG44-F1
#
_cell.length_a   1.000
_cell.length_b   1.000
_cell.length_c   1.000
_cell.angle_alpha   90.00
_cell.angle_beta   90.00
_cell.angle_gamma   90.00
#
_symmetry.space_group_name_H-M   'P 1'
#
loop_
_entity.id
_entity.type
_entity.pdbx_description
1 polymer ?
#
loop_
_entity_poly.entity_id
_entity_poly.type
_entity_poly.pdbx_seq_one_letter_code
_entity_poly.pdbx_strand_id
1 'polypeptide(L)'
;MDDVIPPARGGLDMKLLVIFFGANDAAVPGSLQHIDIAEYKEHLKAIANHLYVKDHGAKVVIVTPPPVCEHKCLPSHDRRSAITKQYAEAAIEVADEVGVEVVKLWHVFMDYAGWKEGDPLLGDINVPKSDKLDELLSDGLHLTGKGYQLYFDTFMKVLEEKVPEIYNHERGYPHWHEAPKYGE
;
A
#
# COMPACT_ATOMS: atom_id res chain seq x y z
N MET A 1 -11.22 13.87 8.36
CA MET A 1 -11.05 12.42 8.57
C MET A 1 -12.33 11.77 9.09
N ASP A 2 -13.10 12.45 9.95
CA ASP A 2 -14.36 11.94 10.50
C ASP A 2 -15.43 11.58 9.46
N ASP A 3 -15.39 12.20 8.27
CA ASP A 3 -16.31 11.88 7.16
C ASP A 3 -15.96 10.56 6.44
N VAL A 4 -14.77 9.99 6.66
CA VAL A 4 -14.25 8.82 5.94
C VAL A 4 -14.07 7.62 6.87
N ILE A 5 -13.58 7.85 8.09
CA ILE A 5 -13.46 6.81 9.11
C ILE A 5 -14.70 6.88 10.01
N PRO A 6 -15.65 5.95 9.93
CA PRO A 6 -16.88 6.02 10.73
C PRO A 6 -16.57 5.73 12.21
N PRO A 7 -17.33 6.33 13.16
CA PRO A 7 -17.16 6.07 14.57
C PRO A 7 -17.42 4.60 14.90
N ALA A 8 -16.69 4.08 15.89
CA ALA A 8 -17.00 2.77 16.46
C ALA A 8 -18.35 2.80 17.17
N ARG A 9 -19.01 1.63 17.26
CA ARG A 9 -20.34 1.46 17.89
C ARG A 9 -21.51 2.05 17.08
N GLY A 10 -21.28 2.42 15.82
CA GLY A 10 -22.33 2.56 14.81
C GLY A 10 -22.74 1.21 14.21
N GLY A 11 -23.32 1.22 13.01
CA GLY A 11 -23.68 0.00 12.29
C GLY A 11 -22.52 -0.69 11.54
N LEU A 12 -21.29 -0.19 11.66
CA LEU A 12 -20.11 -0.70 10.98
C LEU A 12 -19.05 -1.14 12.01
N ASP A 13 -18.38 -2.26 11.73
CA ASP A 13 -17.31 -2.82 12.54
C ASP A 13 -16.05 -2.97 11.65
N MET A 14 -15.13 -2.01 11.76
CA MET A 14 -13.93 -1.97 10.92
C MET A 14 -12.85 -2.86 11.52
N LYS A 15 -12.57 -4.01 10.89
CA LYS A 15 -11.53 -4.94 11.36
C LYS A 15 -10.13 -4.62 10.85
N LEU A 16 -10.03 -4.04 9.66
CA LEU A 16 -8.76 -3.75 8.99
C LEU A 16 -8.85 -2.41 8.27
N LEU A 17 -7.84 -1.56 8.45
CA LEU A 17 -7.58 -0.37 7.67
C LEU A 17 -6.29 -0.58 6.87
N VAL A 18 -6.38 -0.46 5.54
CA VAL A 18 -5.22 -0.47 4.65
C VAL A 18 -4.95 0.95 4.18
N ILE A 19 -3.77 1.48 4.48
CA ILE A 19 -3.36 2.84 4.08
C ILE A 19 -2.39 2.72 2.91
N PHE A 20 -2.85 3.07 1.70
CA PHE A 20 -2.06 2.99 0.48
C PHE A 20 -1.97 4.35 -0.23
N PHE A 21 -1.31 5.30 0.44
CA PHE A 21 -1.04 6.65 -0.04
C PHE A 21 0.46 6.87 -0.27
N GLY A 22 0.83 7.94 -0.97
CA GLY A 22 2.23 8.30 -1.24
C GLY A 22 2.55 8.42 -2.72
N ALA A 23 1.84 7.72 -3.61
CA ALA A 23 2.14 7.76 -5.05
C ALA A 23 1.87 9.15 -5.66
N ASN A 24 0.89 9.89 -5.13
CA ASN A 24 0.60 11.26 -5.53
C ASN A 24 1.40 12.28 -4.73
N ASP A 25 1.53 12.07 -3.43
CA ASP A 25 2.28 12.89 -2.48
C ASP A 25 3.76 13.04 -2.92
N ALA A 26 4.34 11.94 -3.43
CA ALA A 26 5.69 11.86 -4.00
C ALA A 26 5.85 12.58 -5.35
N ALA A 27 4.91 13.45 -5.72
CA ALA A 27 5.10 14.34 -6.84
C ALA A 27 6.32 15.26 -6.63
N VAL A 28 6.92 15.75 -7.71
CA VAL A 28 8.00 16.75 -7.59
C VAL A 28 7.47 18.03 -6.91
N PRO A 29 8.30 18.74 -6.12
CA PRO A 29 7.92 20.01 -5.52
C PRO A 29 7.38 21.01 -6.56
N GLY A 30 6.24 21.63 -6.23
CA GLY A 30 5.52 22.54 -7.13
C GLY A 30 4.40 21.86 -7.96
N SER A 31 4.29 20.52 -7.94
CA SER A 31 3.09 19.84 -8.44
C SER A 31 1.91 20.03 -7.50
N LEU A 32 0.69 20.07 -8.04
CA LEU A 32 -0.55 20.24 -7.27
C LEU A 32 -0.80 19.12 -6.24
N GLN A 33 -0.24 17.95 -6.48
CA GLN A 33 -0.41 16.78 -5.60
C GLN A 33 0.75 16.61 -4.61
N HIS A 34 1.80 17.44 -4.72
CA HIS A 34 2.96 17.33 -3.85
C HIS A 34 2.59 17.65 -2.41
N ILE A 35 2.98 16.76 -1.50
CA ILE A 35 2.94 16.95 -0.06
C ILE A 35 4.36 16.76 0.44
N ASP A 36 4.91 17.68 1.21
CA ASP A 36 6.28 17.55 1.74
C ASP A 36 6.45 16.23 2.51
N ILE A 37 7.61 15.60 2.42
CA ILE A 37 7.81 14.25 2.99
C ILE A 37 7.60 14.23 4.52
N ALA A 38 7.92 15.31 5.23
CA ALA A 38 7.66 15.40 6.67
C ALA A 38 6.16 15.48 6.94
N GLU A 39 5.42 16.26 6.15
CA GLU A 39 3.97 16.36 6.23
C GLU A 39 3.27 15.04 5.87
N TYR A 40 3.75 14.35 4.83
CA TYR A 40 3.30 13.00 4.46
C TYR A 40 3.44 12.02 5.62
N LYS A 41 4.58 12.02 6.32
CA LYS A 41 4.78 11.17 7.51
C LYS A 41 3.75 11.49 8.60
N GLU A 42 3.53 12.76 8.90
CA GLU A 42 2.53 13.17 9.90
C GLU A 42 1.11 12.80 9.49
N HIS A 43 0.76 12.91 8.21
CA HIS A 43 -0.54 12.46 7.69
C HIS A 43 -0.75 10.96 7.86
N LEU A 44 0.25 10.13 7.50
CA LEU A 44 0.16 8.69 7.72
C LEU A 44 -0.01 8.34 9.20
N LYS A 45 0.77 8.98 10.08
CA LYS A 45 0.64 8.80 11.54
C LYS A 45 -0.74 9.16 12.03
N ALA A 46 -1.29 10.29 11.56
CA ALA A 46 -2.61 10.77 11.96
C ALA A 46 -3.72 9.80 11.53
N ILE A 47 -3.66 9.27 10.30
CA ILE A 47 -4.62 8.27 9.82
C ILE A 47 -4.50 6.98 10.64
N ALA A 48 -3.29 6.44 10.79
CA ALA A 48 -3.05 5.19 11.51
C ALA A 48 -3.46 5.27 12.99
N ASN A 49 -3.30 6.44 13.62
CA ASN A 49 -3.64 6.67 15.02
C ASN A 49 -5.02 7.27 15.27
N HIS A 50 -5.85 7.41 14.23
CA HIS A 50 -7.13 8.08 14.35
C HIS A 50 -8.00 7.44 15.45
N LEU A 51 -8.71 8.27 16.23
CA LEU A 51 -9.49 7.82 17.39
C LEU A 51 -10.45 6.69 17.01
N TYR A 52 -11.20 6.86 15.92
CA TYR A 52 -12.14 5.83 15.48
C TYR A 52 -11.48 4.53 15.04
N VAL A 53 -10.28 4.55 14.45
CA VAL A 53 -9.52 3.33 14.13
C VAL A 53 -9.23 2.56 15.41
N LYS A 54 -8.78 3.28 16.46
CA LYS A 54 -8.50 2.71 17.78
C LYS A 54 -9.75 2.19 18.48
N ASP A 55 -10.85 2.94 18.41
CA ASP A 55 -12.12 2.55 19.04
C ASP A 55 -12.74 1.31 18.38
N HIS A 56 -12.54 1.11 17.07
CA HIS A 56 -12.90 -0.14 16.38
C HIS A 56 -11.98 -1.31 16.79
N GLY A 57 -10.80 -1.04 17.35
CA GLY A 57 -9.76 -2.04 17.56
C GLY A 57 -9.22 -2.60 16.23
N ALA A 58 -9.30 -1.79 15.16
CA ALA A 58 -8.93 -2.20 13.81
C ALA A 58 -7.43 -2.45 13.71
N LYS A 59 -7.05 -3.46 12.93
CA LYS A 59 -5.66 -3.65 12.50
C LYS A 59 -5.33 -2.64 11.41
N VAL A 60 -4.10 -2.15 11.39
CA VAL A 60 -3.65 -1.18 10.40
C VAL A 60 -2.49 -1.80 9.62
N VAL A 61 -2.55 -1.69 8.29
CA VAL A 61 -1.47 -2.09 7.39
C VAL A 61 -1.16 -0.91 6.48
N ILE A 62 0.09 -0.45 6.48
CA ILE A 62 0.57 0.57 5.54
C ILE A 62 1.13 -0.13 4.30
N VAL A 63 0.81 0.37 3.11
CA VAL A 63 1.39 -0.10 1.85
C VAL A 63 2.24 1.02 1.27
N THR A 64 3.53 0.76 1.05
CA THR A 64 4.42 1.76 0.44
C THR A 64 3.99 2.05 -0.99
N PRO A 65 4.08 3.30 -1.50
CA PRO A 65 3.86 3.56 -2.92
C PRO A 65 4.75 2.66 -3.81
N PRO A 66 4.23 2.08 -4.91
CA PRO A 66 5.04 1.29 -5.83
C PRO A 66 6.06 2.18 -6.56
N PRO A 67 7.12 1.62 -7.17
CA PRO A 67 8.02 2.38 -8.02
C PRO A 67 7.28 2.97 -9.22
N VAL A 68 7.76 4.10 -9.72
CA VAL A 68 7.33 4.70 -10.98
C VAL A 68 8.31 4.39 -12.11
N CYS A 69 7.82 4.36 -13.35
CA CYS A 69 8.63 4.21 -14.56
C CYS A 69 8.55 5.49 -15.41
N GLU A 70 9.60 6.32 -15.34
CA GLU A 70 9.70 7.59 -16.05
C GLU A 70 9.74 7.41 -17.57
N HIS A 71 10.07 6.22 -18.08
CA HIS A 71 10.01 5.91 -19.53
C HIS A 71 8.57 5.81 -20.07
N LYS A 72 7.59 5.50 -19.21
CA LYS A 72 6.16 5.34 -19.58
C LYS A 72 5.30 6.52 -19.17
N CYS A 73 5.64 7.18 -18.06
CA CYS A 73 4.85 8.29 -17.54
C CYS A 73 4.93 9.57 -18.38
N LEU A 74 5.45 9.58 -19.62
CA LEU A 74 5.74 10.85 -20.31
C LEU A 74 4.55 11.43 -21.10
N PRO A 75 4.33 12.77 -21.01
CA PRO A 75 5.15 13.76 -20.31
C PRO A 75 4.59 14.19 -18.92
N SER A 76 4.38 13.28 -17.97
CA SER A 76 4.25 13.62 -16.55
C SER A 76 5.66 13.83 -15.98
N HIS A 77 6.07 15.10 -15.98
CA HIS A 77 7.33 15.56 -15.41
C HIS A 77 7.31 15.59 -13.88
N ASP A 78 6.19 15.20 -13.28
CA ASP A 78 5.91 15.42 -11.88
C ASP A 78 6.03 14.16 -11.03
N ARG A 79 6.53 13.04 -11.56
CA ARG A 79 6.95 11.87 -10.79
C ARG A 79 8.40 11.53 -11.09
N ARG A 80 9.16 11.20 -10.05
CA ARG A 80 10.57 10.79 -10.16
C ARG A 80 10.81 9.54 -9.36
N SER A 81 11.48 8.55 -9.95
CA SER A 81 11.79 7.26 -9.33
C SER A 81 12.53 7.45 -7.99
N ALA A 82 13.48 8.39 -7.96
CA ALA A 82 14.23 8.72 -6.75
C ALA A 82 13.37 9.33 -5.63
N ILE A 83 12.40 10.20 -5.96
CA ILE A 83 11.49 10.79 -4.96
C ILE A 83 10.53 9.73 -4.46
N THR A 84 9.96 8.91 -5.34
CA THR A 84 9.06 7.81 -4.95
C THR A 84 9.75 6.82 -4.00
N LYS A 85 11.04 6.51 -4.20
CA LYS A 85 11.81 5.69 -3.24
C LYS A 85 11.82 6.35 -1.84
N GLN A 86 12.07 7.65 -1.75
CA GLN A 86 12.09 8.35 -0.45
C GLN A 86 10.74 8.24 0.29
N TYR A 87 9.61 8.38 -0.42
CA TYR A 87 8.29 8.24 0.19
C TYR A 87 7.97 6.79 0.57
N ALA A 88 8.48 5.82 -0.20
CA ALA A 88 8.39 4.41 0.16
C ALA A 88 9.14 4.11 1.47
N GLU A 89 10.36 4.63 1.63
CA GLU A 89 11.11 4.50 2.90
C GLU A 89 10.40 5.23 4.05
N ALA A 90 9.91 6.45 3.82
CA ALA A 90 9.19 7.21 4.84
C ALA A 90 7.93 6.49 5.35
N ALA A 91 7.21 5.79 4.46
CA ALA A 91 6.06 4.97 4.85
C ALA A 91 6.47 3.77 5.73
N ILE A 92 7.63 3.16 5.45
CA ILE A 92 8.20 2.08 6.26
C ILE A 92 8.59 2.60 7.65
N GLU A 93 9.27 3.76 7.70
CA GLU A 93 9.64 4.42 8.95
C GLU A 93 8.39 4.73 9.80
N VAL A 94 7.33 5.28 9.19
CA VAL A 94 6.09 5.56 9.92
C VAL A 94 5.47 4.29 10.47
N ALA A 95 5.44 3.21 9.70
CA ALA A 95 4.87 1.93 10.15
C ALA A 95 5.59 1.41 11.40
N ASP A 96 6.93 1.49 11.42
CA ASP A 96 7.75 1.15 12.58
C ASP A 96 7.48 2.10 13.77
N GLU A 97 7.48 3.41 13.53
CA GLU A 97 7.25 4.45 14.55
C GLU A 97 5.89 4.30 15.26
N VAL A 98 4.84 3.91 14.54
CA VAL A 98 3.48 3.75 15.09
C VAL A 98 3.13 2.31 15.46
N GLY A 99 4.03 1.35 15.23
CA GLY A 99 3.88 -0.05 15.58
C GLY A 99 2.79 -0.78 14.80
N VAL A 100 2.71 -0.55 13.49
CA VAL A 100 1.75 -1.20 12.58
C VAL A 100 2.47 -1.97 11.48
N GLU A 101 1.76 -2.91 10.85
CA GLU A 101 2.34 -3.75 9.80
C GLU A 101 2.52 -2.99 8.49
N VAL A 102 3.48 -3.41 7.66
CA VAL A 102 3.80 -2.77 6.39
C VAL A 102 3.97 -3.76 5.23
N VAL A 103 3.35 -3.45 4.10
CA VAL A 103 3.65 -4.06 2.80
C VAL A 103 4.68 -3.18 2.09
N LYS A 104 5.93 -3.65 2.02
CA LYS A 104 7.04 -2.99 1.32
C LYS A 104 6.93 -3.16 -0.20
N LEU A 105 5.80 -2.77 -0.79
CA LEU A 105 5.48 -3.00 -2.19
C LEU A 105 6.54 -2.42 -3.15
N TRP A 106 7.16 -1.29 -2.79
CA TRP A 106 8.22 -0.71 -3.60
C TRP A 106 9.37 -1.70 -3.79
N HIS A 107 9.87 -2.24 -2.68
CA HIS A 107 10.96 -3.21 -2.65
C HIS A 107 10.58 -4.50 -3.38
N VAL A 108 9.36 -5.01 -3.17
CA VAL A 108 8.87 -6.22 -3.84
C VAL A 108 8.90 -6.07 -5.37
N PHE A 109 8.49 -4.91 -5.88
CA PHE A 109 8.50 -4.64 -7.32
C PHE A 109 9.92 -4.49 -7.87
N MET A 110 10.79 -3.81 -7.14
CA MET A 110 12.19 -3.62 -7.52
C MET A 110 12.95 -4.95 -7.50
N ASP A 111 12.73 -5.80 -6.49
CA ASP A 111 13.26 -7.16 -6.40
C ASP A 111 12.75 -8.04 -7.56
N TYR A 112 11.45 -7.99 -7.87
CA TYR A 112 10.86 -8.68 -9.03
C TYR A 112 11.52 -8.23 -10.34
N ALA A 113 11.83 -6.94 -10.46
CA ALA A 113 12.50 -6.37 -11.62
C ALA A 113 14.01 -6.63 -11.66
N GLY A 114 14.57 -7.29 -10.63
CA GLY A 114 15.97 -7.68 -10.55
C GLY A 114 16.91 -6.59 -10.03
N TRP A 115 16.37 -5.52 -9.42
CA TRP A 115 17.16 -4.48 -8.78
C TRP A 115 17.78 -4.98 -7.47
N LYS A 116 18.94 -4.45 -7.11
CA LYS A 116 19.58 -4.66 -5.81
C LYS A 116 19.96 -3.32 -5.18
N GLU A 117 20.02 -3.28 -3.85
CA GLU A 117 20.47 -2.07 -3.15
C GLU A 117 21.84 -1.61 -3.64
N GLY A 118 21.95 -0.33 -4.00
CA GLY A 118 23.14 0.26 -4.62
C GLY A 118 23.11 0.30 -6.16
N ASP A 119 22.25 -0.47 -6.82
CA ASP A 119 22.09 -0.39 -8.27
C ASP A 119 21.35 0.90 -8.70
N PRO A 120 21.57 1.39 -9.93
CA PRO A 120 20.74 2.46 -10.51
C PRO A 120 19.25 2.09 -10.50
N LEU A 121 18.37 3.06 -10.28
CA LEU A 121 16.93 2.82 -10.16
C LEU A 121 16.30 2.45 -11.51
N LEU A 122 15.69 1.26 -11.60
CA LEU A 122 15.15 0.67 -12.84
C LEU A 122 13.99 1.44 -13.51
N GLY A 123 13.50 2.53 -12.89
CA GLY A 123 12.47 3.41 -13.43
C GLY A 123 12.94 4.83 -13.75
N ASP A 124 14.20 5.16 -13.48
CA ASP A 124 14.79 6.47 -13.81
C ASP A 124 14.98 6.60 -15.33
N ILE A 125 14.67 7.76 -15.88
CA ILE A 125 14.79 8.05 -17.32
C ILE A 125 16.23 7.91 -17.84
N ASN A 126 17.23 8.08 -16.97
CA ASN A 126 18.65 7.98 -17.29
C ASN A 126 19.21 6.55 -17.16
N VAL A 127 18.39 5.61 -16.69
CA VAL A 127 18.74 4.19 -16.58
C VAL A 127 18.05 3.44 -17.73
N PRO A 128 18.69 2.42 -18.35
CA PRO A 128 18.04 1.61 -19.38
C PRO A 128 16.70 1.06 -18.89
N LYS A 129 15.68 1.16 -19.74
CA LYS A 129 14.33 0.69 -19.42
C LYS A 129 14.35 -0.78 -18.97
N SER A 130 13.71 -1.06 -17.84
CA SER A 130 13.48 -2.43 -17.37
C SER A 130 12.13 -2.94 -17.87
N ASP A 131 12.13 -3.92 -18.79
CA ASP A 131 10.91 -4.59 -19.25
C ASP A 131 10.16 -5.28 -18.10
N LYS A 132 10.88 -5.77 -17.09
CA LYS A 132 10.27 -6.41 -15.91
C LYS A 132 9.50 -5.43 -15.05
N LEU A 133 10.06 -4.25 -14.80
CA LEU A 133 9.32 -3.19 -14.11
C LEU A 133 8.15 -2.71 -14.97
N ASP A 134 8.36 -2.62 -16.28
CA ASP A 134 7.36 -2.20 -17.27
C ASP A 134 6.12 -3.11 -17.29
N GLU A 135 6.29 -4.42 -17.11
CA GLU A 135 5.19 -5.39 -17.03
C GLU A 135 4.26 -5.13 -15.84
N LEU A 136 4.74 -4.50 -14.76
CA LEU A 136 3.99 -4.25 -13.54
C LEU A 136 3.17 -2.95 -13.59
N LEU A 137 3.49 -2.04 -14.51
CA LEU A 137 2.92 -0.68 -14.57
C LEU A 137 2.28 -0.40 -15.94
N SER A 138 1.00 -0.04 -15.98
CA SER A 138 0.26 0.18 -17.23
C SER A 138 0.71 1.44 -17.95
N ASP A 139 0.87 2.54 -17.22
CA ASP A 139 1.24 3.87 -17.70
C ASP A 139 2.50 4.41 -16.99
N GLY A 140 3.23 3.51 -16.32
CA GLY A 140 4.38 3.84 -15.49
C GLY A 140 4.04 4.28 -14.06
N LEU A 141 2.75 4.37 -13.70
CA LEU A 141 2.29 4.71 -12.35
C LEU A 141 1.27 3.68 -11.83
N HIS A 142 0.21 3.43 -12.59
CA HIS A 142 -0.85 2.51 -12.20
C HIS A 142 -0.45 1.05 -12.43
N LEU A 143 -0.91 0.17 -11.54
CA LEU A 143 -0.57 -1.25 -11.60
C LEU A 143 -1.29 -1.96 -12.76
N THR A 144 -0.58 -2.82 -13.48
CA THR A 144 -1.22 -3.81 -14.36
C THR A 144 -1.89 -4.90 -13.53
N GLY A 145 -2.66 -5.80 -14.17
CA GLY A 145 -3.16 -7.00 -13.49
C GLY A 145 -2.04 -7.84 -12.84
N LYS A 146 -0.85 -7.86 -13.45
CA LYS A 146 0.33 -8.52 -12.88
C LYS A 146 0.89 -7.77 -11.67
N GLY A 147 0.93 -6.44 -11.74
CA GLY A 147 1.27 -5.60 -10.59
C GLY A 147 0.32 -5.82 -9.41
N TYR A 148 -0.99 -5.86 -9.67
CA TYR A 148 -2.00 -6.14 -8.65
C TYR A 148 -1.90 -7.56 -8.09
N GLN A 149 -1.59 -8.57 -8.91
CA GLN A 149 -1.37 -9.93 -8.41
C GLN A 149 -0.21 -9.97 -7.43
N LEU A 150 0.93 -9.34 -7.77
CA LEU A 150 2.09 -9.31 -6.89
C LEU A 150 1.83 -8.53 -5.59
N TYR A 151 1.09 -7.42 -5.67
CA TYR A 151 0.59 -6.71 -4.49
C TYR A 151 -0.29 -7.60 -3.62
N PHE A 152 -1.28 -8.27 -4.22
CA PHE A 152 -2.22 -9.13 -3.51
C PHE A 152 -1.52 -10.29 -2.81
N ASP A 153 -0.65 -11.01 -3.52
CA ASP A 153 0.10 -12.14 -2.94
C ASP A 153 0.96 -11.70 -1.75
N THR A 154 1.62 -10.53 -1.89
CA THR A 154 2.43 -9.96 -0.80
C THR A 154 1.57 -9.53 0.38
N PHE A 155 0.45 -8.86 0.12
CA PHE A 155 -0.46 -8.41 1.16
C PHE A 155 -1.08 -9.58 1.92
N MET A 156 -1.53 -10.62 1.22
CA MET A 156 -2.08 -11.82 1.83
C MET A 156 -1.03 -12.55 2.69
N LYS A 157 0.22 -12.59 2.26
CA LYS A 157 1.32 -13.14 3.06
C LYS A 157 1.56 -12.34 4.35
N VAL A 158 1.52 -11.00 4.29
CA VAL A 158 1.62 -10.16 5.50
C VAL A 158 0.44 -10.43 6.44
N LEU A 159 -0.79 -10.52 5.92
CA LEU A 159 -1.94 -10.86 6.76
C LEU A 159 -1.79 -12.25 7.39
N GLU A 160 -1.35 -13.25 6.64
CA GLU A 160 -1.14 -14.61 7.14
C GLU A 160 -0.10 -14.65 8.28
N GLU A 161 1.05 -14.01 8.07
CA GLU A 161 2.19 -14.09 8.99
C GLU A 161 2.07 -13.13 10.19
N LYS A 162 1.40 -11.99 10.01
CA LYS A 162 1.44 -10.86 10.96
C LYS A 162 0.08 -10.46 11.52
N VAL A 163 -1.00 -10.76 10.81
CA VAL A 163 -2.36 -10.39 11.20
C VAL A 163 -3.31 -11.60 11.11
N PRO A 164 -2.96 -12.74 11.75
CA PRO A 164 -3.68 -14.00 11.59
C PRO A 164 -5.14 -13.94 12.01
N GLU A 165 -5.53 -13.01 12.89
CA GLU A 165 -6.91 -12.75 13.32
C GLU A 165 -7.79 -12.18 12.21
N ILE A 166 -7.19 -11.52 11.21
CA ILE A 166 -7.88 -11.05 10.00
C ILE A 166 -7.81 -12.11 8.91
N TYR A 167 -6.66 -12.77 8.76
CA TYR A 167 -6.48 -13.79 7.73
C TYR A 167 -7.37 -15.02 7.99
N ASN A 168 -7.32 -15.58 9.19
CA ASN A 168 -8.07 -16.78 9.61
C ASN A 168 -9.50 -16.43 10.06
N HIS A 169 -10.19 -15.58 9.30
CA HIS A 169 -11.56 -15.22 9.62
C HIS A 169 -12.47 -16.46 9.63
N GLU A 170 -13.32 -16.55 10.64
CA GLU A 170 -14.32 -17.61 10.72
C GLU A 170 -15.42 -17.38 9.68
N ARG A 171 -15.93 -18.47 9.12
CA ARG A 171 -17.13 -18.40 8.29
C ARG A 171 -18.31 -18.04 9.18
N GLY A 172 -18.99 -16.94 8.88
CA GLY A 172 -20.18 -16.53 9.63
C GLY A 172 -21.37 -17.51 9.52
N TYR A 173 -21.33 -18.43 8.56
CA TYR A 173 -22.33 -19.47 8.34
C TYR A 173 -21.66 -20.81 8.03
N PRO A 174 -22.29 -21.94 8.40
CA PRO A 174 -21.76 -23.27 8.13
C PRO A 174 -21.65 -23.55 6.64
N HIS A 175 -20.85 -24.57 6.29
CA HIS A 175 -20.83 -25.09 4.92
C HIS A 175 -22.23 -25.59 4.53
N TRP A 176 -22.62 -25.51 3.25
CA TRP A 176 -23.97 -25.90 2.81
C TRP A 176 -24.33 -27.37 3.12
N HIS A 177 -23.33 -28.24 3.25
CA HIS A 177 -23.50 -29.63 3.68
C HIS A 177 -23.88 -29.79 5.17
N GLU A 178 -23.54 -28.80 6.00
CA GLU A 178 -23.75 -28.78 7.46
C GLU A 178 -24.88 -27.84 7.87
N ALA A 179 -25.39 -27.03 6.93
CA ALA A 179 -26.46 -26.09 7.21
C ALA A 179 -27.75 -26.84 7.59
N PRO A 180 -28.46 -26.38 8.64
CA PRO A 180 -29.72 -26.99 9.06
C PRO A 180 -30.73 -26.96 7.92
N LYS A 181 -31.35 -28.11 7.63
CA LYS A 181 -32.44 -28.19 6.68
C LYS A 181 -33.74 -27.84 7.38
N TYR A 182 -34.59 -27.08 6.69
CA TYR A 182 -35.89 -26.74 7.22
C TYR A 182 -36.72 -28.01 7.45
N GLY A 183 -37.04 -28.31 8.71
CA GLY A 183 -37.89 -29.44 9.11
C GLY A 183 -37.17 -30.74 9.50
N GLU A 184 -35.84 -30.75 9.60
CA GLU A 184 -35.06 -31.79 10.28
C GLU A 184 -34.71 -31.38 11.72
#